data_AF-A0A9N9AFE7-F1
#
_entry.id   AF-A0A9N9AFE7-F1
#
_cell.length_a   1.000
_cell.length_b   1.000
_cell.length_c   1.000
_cell.angle_alpha   90.00
_cell.angle_beta   90.00
_cell.angle_gamma   90.00
#
_symmetry.space_group_name_H-M   'P 1'
#
loop_
_entity.id
_entity.type
_entity.pdbx_description
1 polymer ?
#
loop_
_entity_poly.entity_id
_entity_poly.type
_entity_poly.pdbx_seq_one_letter_code
_entity_poly.pdbx_strand_id
1 'polypeptide(L)'
;MFDNEIIPNKFVISFDGKGLDIITGIPYKISNNGNYIDEWGGNHGSTPHLSSENHPPGHSFYSRQLWFLVESSFRRGYKIFSNGKYLDSWGGGNDSKLYISSTDHPPENPCYLRQIWSFYSENNNSKSKVFQIHNEKNNCFIDTWGGGGGSNIKLCSHFNIPTDVHYSKQLWKFIRVFDYKLNAVISNFDYKLSSDKKKQPKKKTICEKIIDNLTSSTKLTVAFTFQEELTSKFNFSFNESLEFISETKLNTVIPFTDIEKEFNFRHNFEANKLTTTEKFTTTNTVELTPKSCVKSTNHYDFMENVEIPFEATIEITVIGDRLKKDGKIVKNTKLDADAVKLFLRENNFRGKIIRSEGNYVLAKVHGIFHGSYVLRTYQKLEDIKL
;
A
#
# COMPACT_ATOMS: atom_id res chain seq x y z
N MET A 1 5.89 -20.90 10.78
CA MET A 1 7.18 -21.33 10.19
C MET A 1 7.73 -20.14 9.43
N PHE A 2 8.93 -19.67 9.75
CA PHE A 2 9.60 -18.67 8.92
C PHE A 2 9.98 -19.33 7.61
N ASP A 3 9.53 -18.76 6.49
CA ASP A 3 9.83 -19.23 5.15
C ASP A 3 11.29 -18.84 4.83
N ASN A 4 12.26 -19.51 5.47
CA ASN A 4 13.70 -19.28 5.36
C ASN A 4 14.23 -19.46 3.92
N GLU A 5 13.36 -19.87 3.00
CA GLU A 5 13.60 -19.98 1.58
C GLU A 5 13.42 -18.67 0.82
N ILE A 6 12.70 -17.67 1.34
CA ILE A 6 12.41 -16.45 0.58
C ILE A 6 13.56 -15.45 0.71
N ILE A 7 13.94 -14.82 -0.39
CA ILE A 7 14.95 -13.76 -0.40
C ILE A 7 14.36 -12.50 0.26
N PRO A 8 15.01 -11.94 1.30
CA PRO A 8 14.54 -10.71 1.94
C PRO A 8 14.49 -9.54 0.95
N ASN A 9 13.50 -8.67 1.11
CA ASN A 9 13.46 -7.40 0.40
C ASN A 9 14.19 -6.36 1.24
N LYS A 10 15.33 -5.91 0.74
CA LYS A 10 16.12 -4.82 1.33
C LYS A 10 16.46 -3.81 0.26
N PHE A 11 16.52 -2.54 0.64
CA PHE A 11 17.01 -1.50 -0.26
C PHE A 11 18.44 -1.82 -0.72
N VAL A 12 18.65 -1.68 -2.02
CA VAL A 12 19.99 -1.75 -2.59
C VAL A 12 20.73 -0.47 -2.18
N ILE A 13 21.97 -0.63 -1.76
CA ILE A 13 22.84 0.46 -1.37
C ILE A 13 23.83 0.67 -2.51
N SER A 14 23.89 1.89 -3.03
CA SER A 14 24.86 2.28 -4.05
C SER A 14 26.29 2.19 -3.53
N PHE A 15 27.25 2.22 -4.45
CA PHE A 15 28.67 2.19 -4.13
C PHE A 15 29.09 3.28 -3.13
N ASP A 16 28.53 4.49 -3.24
CA ASP A 16 28.78 5.62 -2.32
C ASP A 16 28.02 5.52 -0.98
N GLY A 17 27.18 4.50 -0.80
CA GLY A 17 26.51 4.21 0.46
C GLY A 17 25.09 4.78 0.60
N LYS A 18 24.47 5.26 -0.48
CA LYS A 18 23.09 5.75 -0.47
C LYS A 18 22.10 4.62 -0.76
N GLY A 19 20.93 4.66 -0.12
CA GLY A 19 19.83 3.75 -0.48
C GLY A 19 19.25 4.13 -1.84
N LEU A 20 19.10 3.15 -2.73
CA LEU A 20 18.50 3.29 -4.06
C LEU A 20 17.02 2.92 -4.02
N ASP A 21 16.20 3.48 -4.92
CA ASP A 21 14.77 3.11 -5.04
C ASP A 21 14.57 1.79 -5.84
N ILE A 22 15.38 0.78 -5.50
CA ILE A 22 15.27 -0.63 -5.91
C ILE A 22 15.58 -1.52 -4.70
N ILE A 23 15.01 -2.72 -4.68
CA ILE A 23 15.11 -3.66 -3.55
C ILE A 23 15.49 -5.06 -4.04
N THR A 24 16.06 -5.87 -3.17
CA THR A 24 16.35 -7.28 -3.42
C THR A 24 15.09 -8.16 -3.41
N GLY A 25 15.17 -9.35 -3.99
CA GLY A 25 14.15 -10.40 -3.87
C GLY A 25 12.85 -10.20 -4.65
N ILE A 26 12.78 -9.23 -5.57
CA ILE A 26 11.64 -9.01 -6.48
C ILE A 26 12.07 -8.98 -7.95
N PRO A 27 11.17 -9.28 -8.91
CA PRO A 27 11.54 -9.33 -10.33
C PRO A 27 11.62 -7.94 -10.98
N TYR A 28 12.67 -7.75 -11.76
CA TYR A 28 12.91 -6.59 -12.61
C TYR A 28 13.21 -7.02 -14.05
N LYS A 29 12.85 -6.14 -14.99
CA LYS A 29 13.52 -6.01 -16.28
C LYS A 29 14.63 -4.97 -16.15
N ILE A 30 15.76 -5.25 -16.77
CA ILE A 30 16.89 -4.32 -16.83
C ILE A 30 16.98 -3.84 -18.27
N SER A 31 16.87 -2.53 -18.50
CA SER A 31 16.79 -1.95 -19.84
C SER A 31 17.79 -0.84 -20.08
N ASN A 32 18.26 -0.70 -21.32
CA ASN A 32 19.06 0.42 -21.80
C ASN A 32 18.52 0.86 -23.18
N ASN A 33 18.19 2.14 -23.33
CA ASN A 33 17.72 2.75 -24.60
C ASN A 33 16.63 1.92 -25.32
N GLY A 34 15.65 1.40 -24.56
CA GLY A 34 14.53 0.63 -25.10
C GLY A 34 14.83 -0.86 -25.34
N ASN A 35 16.06 -1.32 -25.15
CA ASN A 35 16.43 -2.74 -25.20
C ASN A 35 16.51 -3.32 -23.78
N TYR A 36 16.29 -4.62 -23.64
CA TYR A 36 16.22 -5.36 -22.37
C TYR A 36 17.32 -6.41 -22.30
N ILE A 37 17.88 -6.63 -21.12
CA ILE A 37 18.78 -7.78 -20.89
C ILE A 37 17.94 -9.06 -20.97
N ASP A 38 18.31 -9.95 -21.88
CA ASP A 38 17.68 -11.24 -22.13
C ASP A 38 18.70 -12.36 -21.95
N GLU A 39 18.40 -13.38 -21.13
CA GLU A 39 19.28 -14.55 -20.99
C GLU A 39 19.31 -15.45 -22.25
N TRP A 40 18.46 -15.18 -23.24
CA TRP A 40 18.34 -15.87 -24.53
C TRP A 40 18.11 -17.39 -24.42
N GLY A 41 17.64 -17.86 -23.25
CA GLY A 41 17.48 -19.29 -22.96
C GLY A 41 18.81 -20.06 -22.93
N GLY A 42 19.92 -19.36 -22.77
CA GLY A 42 21.25 -19.96 -22.78
C GLY A 42 21.55 -20.77 -21.52
N ASN A 43 22.37 -21.82 -21.66
CA ASN A 43 22.87 -22.63 -20.56
C ASN A 43 24.10 -21.99 -19.90
N HIS A 44 24.67 -22.66 -18.90
CA HIS A 44 25.95 -22.26 -18.31
C HIS A 44 26.99 -21.88 -19.40
N GLY A 45 27.59 -20.69 -19.27
CA GLY A 45 28.55 -20.16 -20.23
C GLY A 45 27.92 -19.43 -21.43
N SER A 46 26.60 -19.24 -21.46
CA SER A 46 25.96 -18.41 -22.47
C SER A 46 26.10 -16.91 -22.19
N THR A 47 26.19 -16.11 -23.23
CA THR A 47 26.22 -14.65 -23.14
C THR A 47 24.80 -14.08 -23.14
N PRO A 48 24.41 -13.20 -22.20
CA PRO A 48 23.15 -12.48 -22.28
C PRO A 48 23.19 -11.43 -23.41
N HIS A 49 22.05 -11.19 -24.03
CA HIS A 49 21.91 -10.31 -25.19
C HIS A 49 20.97 -9.15 -24.88
N LEU A 50 21.06 -8.11 -25.71
CA LEU A 50 20.06 -7.06 -25.79
C LEU A 50 18.88 -7.57 -26.62
N SER A 51 17.68 -7.60 -26.06
CA SER A 51 16.45 -7.81 -26.80
C SER A 51 15.73 -6.47 -27.02
N SER A 52 15.34 -6.19 -28.25
CA SER A 52 14.47 -5.04 -28.55
C SER A 52 13.01 -5.29 -28.16
N GLU A 53 12.64 -6.55 -27.89
CA GLU A 53 11.28 -6.94 -27.56
C GLU A 53 11.06 -6.88 -26.04
N ASN A 54 10.01 -6.17 -25.62
CA ASN A 54 9.55 -6.20 -24.24
C ASN A 54 8.57 -7.37 -24.06
N HIS A 55 9.04 -8.55 -23.68
CA HIS A 55 8.16 -9.72 -23.52
C HIS A 55 7.15 -9.48 -22.38
N PRO A 56 5.83 -9.39 -22.59
CA PRO A 56 4.87 -9.16 -21.50
C PRO A 56 4.65 -10.44 -20.66
N PRO A 57 4.02 -10.32 -19.47
CA PRO A 57 3.52 -11.48 -18.74
C PRO A 57 2.65 -12.37 -19.66
N GLY A 58 2.87 -13.69 -19.62
CA GLY A 58 2.20 -14.66 -20.48
C GLY A 58 2.94 -14.97 -21.79
N HIS A 59 3.94 -14.17 -22.18
CA HIS A 59 4.83 -14.50 -23.29
C HIS A 59 5.75 -15.68 -22.95
N SER A 60 6.01 -16.56 -23.92
CA SER A 60 6.85 -17.76 -23.73
C SER A 60 8.28 -17.44 -23.27
N PHE A 61 8.78 -16.26 -23.62
CA PHE A 61 10.12 -15.77 -23.26
C PHE A 61 10.11 -14.71 -22.15
N TYR A 62 8.98 -14.51 -21.47
CA TYR A 62 8.87 -13.52 -20.39
C TYR A 62 9.92 -13.72 -19.30
N SER A 63 10.10 -14.96 -18.84
CA SER A 63 11.04 -15.31 -17.77
C SER A 63 12.49 -14.99 -18.09
N ARG A 64 12.87 -14.96 -19.39
CA ARG A 64 14.24 -14.70 -19.83
C ARG A 64 14.70 -13.26 -19.58
N GLN A 65 13.74 -12.36 -19.39
CA GLN A 65 13.99 -10.94 -19.12
C GLN A 65 13.76 -10.59 -17.65
N LEU A 66 13.50 -11.59 -16.80
CA LEU A 66 13.32 -11.38 -15.37
C LEU A 66 14.63 -11.57 -14.63
N TRP A 67 15.05 -10.51 -13.97
CA TRP A 67 16.26 -10.43 -13.20
C TRP A 67 15.93 -10.04 -11.76
N PHE A 68 16.67 -10.62 -10.83
CA PHE A 68 16.50 -10.42 -9.40
C PHE A 68 17.82 -10.00 -8.79
N LEU A 69 17.74 -9.17 -7.76
CA LEU A 69 18.91 -8.80 -6.97
C LEU A 69 18.92 -9.61 -5.68
N VAL A 70 20.08 -10.17 -5.37
CA VAL A 70 20.32 -10.95 -4.15
C VAL A 70 21.47 -10.31 -3.40
N GLU A 71 21.28 -10.08 -2.10
CA GLU A 71 22.34 -9.55 -1.24
C GLU A 71 23.50 -10.56 -1.15
N SER A 72 24.73 -10.06 -1.20
CA SER A 72 25.92 -10.86 -1.03
C SER A 72 26.61 -10.54 0.31
N SER A 73 27.58 -11.36 0.72
CA SER A 73 28.43 -11.01 1.87
C SER A 73 29.42 -9.90 1.55
N PHE A 74 29.61 -9.56 0.26
CA PHE A 74 30.46 -8.44 -0.12
C PHE A 74 29.74 -7.13 0.16
N ARG A 75 30.41 -6.22 0.87
CA ARG A 75 29.82 -4.94 1.29
C ARG A 75 29.37 -4.15 0.05
N ARG A 76 28.07 -3.82 0.00
CA ARG A 76 27.42 -3.11 -1.14
C ARG A 76 27.48 -3.87 -2.47
N GLY A 77 27.79 -5.16 -2.42
CA GLY A 77 27.79 -6.05 -3.57
C GLY A 77 26.54 -6.92 -3.62
N TYR A 78 26.03 -7.12 -4.82
CA TYR A 78 24.82 -7.87 -5.08
C TYR A 78 25.07 -8.91 -6.18
N LYS A 79 24.40 -10.05 -6.08
CA LYS A 79 24.31 -10.98 -7.19
C LYS A 79 23.10 -10.64 -8.04
N ILE A 80 23.25 -10.74 -9.36
CA ILE A 80 22.17 -10.58 -10.33
C ILE A 80 21.77 -11.98 -10.79
N PHE A 81 20.52 -12.36 -10.58
CA PHE A 81 20.02 -13.72 -10.73
C PHE A 81 18.88 -13.78 -11.76
N SER A 82 18.84 -14.81 -12.59
CA SER A 82 17.73 -15.12 -13.49
C SER A 82 17.63 -16.63 -13.70
N ASN A 83 16.41 -17.18 -13.63
CA ASN A 83 16.10 -18.56 -14.01
C ASN A 83 17.07 -19.64 -13.48
N GLY A 84 17.42 -19.57 -12.19
CA GLY A 84 18.34 -20.53 -11.56
C GLY A 84 19.83 -20.26 -11.79
N LYS A 85 20.17 -19.12 -12.40
CA LYS A 85 21.53 -18.78 -12.83
C LYS A 85 21.91 -17.37 -12.43
N TYR A 86 23.21 -17.10 -12.42
CA TYR A 86 23.81 -15.85 -11.99
C TYR A 86 24.49 -15.15 -13.15
N LEU A 87 24.39 -13.84 -13.18
CA LEU A 87 25.19 -13.00 -14.06
C LEU A 87 26.65 -13.04 -13.58
N ASP A 88 27.54 -13.44 -14.47
CA ASP A 88 28.92 -13.78 -14.19
C ASP A 88 29.85 -13.05 -15.19
N SER A 89 31.09 -12.81 -14.79
CA SER A 89 32.11 -12.20 -15.63
C SER A 89 33.29 -13.16 -15.76
N TRP A 90 33.53 -13.68 -16.97
CA TRP A 90 34.67 -14.56 -17.24
C TRP A 90 35.77 -13.84 -18.01
N GLY A 91 36.99 -14.35 -17.91
CA GLY A 91 38.18 -13.70 -18.43
C GLY A 91 38.77 -12.70 -17.44
N GLY A 92 39.66 -11.84 -17.92
CA GLY A 92 40.28 -10.78 -17.14
C GLY A 92 40.74 -9.63 -18.03
N GLY A 93 40.71 -8.40 -17.51
CA GLY A 93 41.06 -7.21 -18.29
C GLY A 93 40.13 -6.98 -19.48
N ASN A 94 40.70 -6.63 -20.64
CA ASN A 94 39.96 -6.29 -21.86
C ASN A 94 39.27 -7.50 -22.53
N ASP A 95 39.62 -8.73 -22.13
CA ASP A 95 38.98 -9.97 -22.62
C ASP A 95 37.79 -10.39 -21.76
N SER A 96 37.44 -9.59 -20.75
CA SER A 96 36.30 -9.88 -19.88
C SER A 96 35.00 -9.89 -20.66
N LYS A 97 34.23 -10.96 -20.47
CA LYS A 97 32.96 -11.20 -21.15
C LYS A 97 31.88 -11.51 -20.13
N LEU A 98 30.67 -11.08 -20.44
CA LEU A 98 29.49 -11.30 -19.62
C LEU A 98 28.92 -12.69 -19.94
N TYR A 99 28.62 -13.46 -18.91
CA TYR A 99 28.08 -14.80 -19.04
C TYR A 99 27.00 -15.07 -18.00
N ILE A 100 26.34 -16.20 -18.19
CA ILE A 100 25.38 -16.75 -17.25
C ILE A 100 25.98 -18.03 -16.67
N SER A 101 26.01 -18.12 -15.34
CA SER A 101 26.55 -19.24 -14.60
C SER A 101 25.45 -19.93 -13.81
N SER A 102 25.27 -21.24 -14.02
CA SER A 102 24.43 -22.09 -13.17
C SER A 102 25.02 -22.34 -11.77
N THR A 103 26.26 -21.91 -11.52
CA THR A 103 26.96 -22.15 -10.26
C THR A 103 26.88 -20.92 -9.39
N ASP A 104 26.30 -21.04 -8.21
CA ASP A 104 26.41 -20.01 -7.18
C ASP A 104 27.80 -20.08 -6.55
N HIS A 105 28.65 -19.07 -6.78
CA HIS A 105 29.98 -19.05 -6.14
C HIS A 105 29.84 -18.57 -4.68
N PRO A 106 30.26 -19.36 -3.68
CA PRO A 106 30.27 -18.90 -2.29
C PRO A 106 31.47 -17.97 -2.03
N PRO A 107 31.50 -17.20 -0.94
CA PRO A 107 32.53 -16.20 -0.67
C PRO A 107 33.97 -16.74 -0.67
N GLU A 108 34.15 -18.01 -0.31
CA GLU A 108 35.46 -18.67 -0.26
C GLU A 108 35.98 -19.07 -1.65
N ASN A 109 35.13 -19.04 -2.68
CA ASN A 109 35.50 -19.41 -4.03
C ASN A 109 36.27 -18.26 -4.73
N PRO A 110 37.41 -18.53 -5.40
CA PRO A 110 38.18 -17.49 -6.11
C PRO A 110 37.41 -16.79 -7.23
N CYS A 111 36.34 -17.42 -7.74
CA CYS A 111 35.42 -16.87 -8.74
C CYS A 111 34.27 -16.07 -8.12
N TYR A 112 34.16 -15.97 -6.79
CA TYR A 112 33.06 -15.27 -6.09
C TYR A 112 32.80 -13.87 -6.65
N LEU A 113 33.86 -13.04 -6.70
CA LEU A 113 33.78 -11.64 -7.13
C LEU A 113 33.31 -11.49 -8.59
N ARG A 114 33.36 -12.55 -9.42
CA ARG A 114 32.88 -12.49 -10.80
C ARG A 114 31.37 -12.30 -10.87
N GLN A 115 30.66 -12.74 -9.84
CA GLN A 115 29.20 -12.65 -9.72
C GLN A 115 28.74 -11.48 -8.84
N ILE A 116 29.68 -10.64 -8.38
CA ILE A 116 29.36 -9.51 -7.50
C ILE A 116 29.30 -8.23 -8.33
N TRP A 117 28.16 -7.55 -8.18
CA TRP A 117 27.80 -6.36 -8.90
C TRP A 117 27.50 -5.21 -7.93
N SER A 118 28.06 -4.03 -8.21
CA SER A 118 27.81 -2.79 -7.49
C SER A 118 27.07 -1.79 -8.37
N PHE A 119 26.34 -0.87 -7.75
CA PHE A 119 25.49 0.10 -8.45
C PHE A 119 25.95 1.54 -8.21
N TYR A 120 26.08 2.29 -9.30
CA TYR A 120 26.39 3.72 -9.29
C TYR A 120 25.16 4.50 -9.77
N SER A 121 24.67 5.41 -8.93
CA SER A 121 23.50 6.23 -9.28
C SER A 121 23.87 7.37 -10.21
N GLU A 122 23.04 7.58 -11.22
CA GLU A 122 23.11 8.73 -12.10
C GLU A 122 23.10 10.05 -11.31
N ASN A 123 24.12 10.89 -11.46
CA ASN A 123 24.20 12.23 -10.86
C ASN A 123 23.88 12.27 -9.35
N ASN A 124 24.23 11.21 -8.59
CA ASN A 124 23.88 11.07 -7.18
C ASN A 124 22.36 11.10 -6.87
N ASN A 125 21.51 10.93 -7.89
CA ASN A 125 20.07 10.88 -7.74
C ASN A 125 19.63 9.46 -7.36
N SER A 126 19.59 9.20 -6.05
CA SER A 126 19.11 7.94 -5.47
C SER A 126 17.67 7.57 -5.84
N LYS A 127 16.87 8.55 -6.29
CA LYS A 127 15.50 8.34 -6.78
C LYS A 127 15.45 7.90 -8.25
N SER A 128 16.53 8.10 -9.00
CA SER A 128 16.64 7.56 -10.36
C SER A 128 16.72 6.04 -10.26
N LYS A 129 15.91 5.34 -11.05
CA LYS A 129 16.00 3.86 -11.20
C LYS A 129 16.99 3.47 -12.30
N VAL A 130 17.92 4.37 -12.62
CA VAL A 130 18.90 4.26 -13.69
C VAL A 130 20.29 4.27 -13.07
N PHE A 131 21.06 3.22 -13.35
CA PHE A 131 22.34 2.96 -12.70
C PHE A 131 23.39 2.48 -13.69
N GLN A 132 24.65 2.79 -13.43
CA GLN A 132 25.75 2.02 -14.01
C GLN A 132 25.99 0.79 -13.11
N ILE A 133 26.20 -0.36 -13.75
CA ILE A 133 26.36 -1.65 -13.08
C ILE A 133 27.82 -2.09 -13.22
N HIS A 134 28.50 -2.21 -12.09
CA HIS A 134 29.94 -2.47 -12.01
C HIS A 134 30.22 -3.89 -11.55
N ASN A 135 31.16 -4.59 -12.19
CA ASN A 135 31.63 -5.90 -11.78
C ASN A 135 32.86 -5.80 -10.86
N GLU A 136 32.78 -6.39 -9.67
CA GLU A 136 33.85 -6.28 -8.67
C GLU A 136 35.12 -7.06 -9.02
N LYS A 137 35.05 -8.13 -9.82
CA LYS A 137 36.25 -8.88 -10.20
C LYS A 137 37.07 -8.20 -11.28
N ASN A 138 36.41 -7.77 -12.35
CA ASN A 138 37.07 -7.29 -13.56
C ASN A 138 37.23 -5.77 -13.61
N ASN A 139 36.63 -5.05 -12.65
CA ASN A 139 36.63 -3.59 -12.61
C ASN A 139 36.08 -2.97 -13.91
N CYS A 140 34.96 -3.53 -14.38
CA CYS A 140 34.30 -3.16 -15.64
C CYS A 140 32.82 -2.88 -15.41
N PHE A 141 32.25 -2.03 -16.27
CA PHE A 141 30.84 -1.69 -16.30
C PHE A 141 30.11 -2.46 -17.40
N ILE A 142 28.85 -2.81 -17.14
CA ILE A 142 27.97 -3.35 -18.18
C ILE A 142 27.68 -2.23 -19.20
N ASP A 143 27.92 -2.50 -20.48
CA ASP A 143 27.87 -1.51 -21.55
C ASP A 143 27.28 -2.12 -22.82
N THR A 144 26.43 -1.35 -23.53
CA THR A 144 25.86 -1.78 -24.81
C THR A 144 26.84 -1.68 -25.97
N TRP A 145 27.93 -0.91 -25.82
CA TRP A 145 28.86 -0.51 -26.87
C TRP A 145 28.17 0.11 -28.10
N GLY A 146 26.96 0.64 -27.93
CA GLY A 146 26.13 1.15 -29.02
C GLY A 146 25.42 0.06 -29.84
N GLY A 147 25.45 -1.19 -29.39
CA GLY A 147 24.69 -2.29 -29.97
C GLY A 147 23.18 -2.15 -29.74
N GLY A 148 22.39 -2.63 -30.71
CA GLY A 148 20.93 -2.70 -30.64
C GLY A 148 20.42 -4.11 -30.29
N GLY A 149 19.14 -4.36 -30.58
CA GLY A 149 18.53 -5.69 -30.41
C GLY A 149 19.32 -6.80 -31.12
N GLY A 150 19.44 -7.95 -30.46
CA GLY A 150 20.22 -9.11 -30.89
C GLY A 150 21.72 -9.03 -30.61
N SER A 151 22.25 -7.90 -30.12
CA SER A 151 23.69 -7.76 -29.83
C SER A 151 24.07 -8.30 -28.45
N ASN A 152 25.29 -8.81 -28.34
CA ASN A 152 25.87 -9.22 -27.07
C ASN A 152 26.08 -8.00 -26.16
N ILE A 153 25.75 -8.16 -24.88
CA ILE A 153 26.11 -7.17 -23.87
C ILE A 153 27.60 -7.32 -23.56
N LYS A 154 28.31 -6.21 -23.42
CA LYS A 154 29.76 -6.19 -23.24
C LYS A 154 30.13 -5.59 -21.88
N LEU A 155 31.36 -5.84 -21.48
CA LEU A 155 31.99 -5.18 -20.36
C LEU A 155 32.89 -4.05 -20.89
N CYS A 156 32.88 -2.91 -20.20
CA CYS A 156 33.72 -1.76 -20.51
C CYS A 156 34.58 -1.43 -19.29
N SER A 157 35.89 -1.41 -19.45
CA SER A 157 36.83 -1.01 -18.38
C SER A 157 36.81 0.49 -18.13
N HIS A 158 36.24 1.29 -19.04
CA HIS A 158 36.09 2.73 -18.87
C HIS A 158 34.82 3.06 -18.07
N PHE A 159 34.98 3.88 -17.04
CA PHE A 159 33.86 4.47 -16.32
C PHE A 159 33.43 5.75 -17.05
N ASN A 160 32.34 5.66 -17.82
CA ASN A 160 31.82 6.83 -18.52
C ASN A 160 31.20 7.77 -17.47
N ILE A 161 31.70 9.00 -17.36
CA ILE A 161 31.13 10.01 -16.47
C ILE A 161 29.92 10.70 -17.14
N PRO A 162 29.06 11.41 -16.40
CA PRO A 162 27.84 12.01 -16.97
C PRO A 162 28.02 12.95 -18.17
N THR A 163 29.20 13.54 -18.33
CA THR A 163 29.55 14.41 -19.46
C THR A 163 30.04 13.66 -20.68
N ASP A 164 30.25 12.35 -20.58
CA ASP A 164 30.76 11.51 -21.66
C ASP A 164 29.66 11.19 -22.69
N VAL A 165 30.00 11.27 -23.98
CA VAL A 165 29.10 10.97 -25.11
C VAL A 165 28.63 9.51 -25.13
N HIS A 166 29.30 8.63 -24.40
CA HIS A 166 29.00 7.21 -24.26
C HIS A 166 28.38 6.87 -22.89
N TYR A 167 28.15 7.85 -22.02
CA TYR A 167 27.55 7.65 -20.70
C TYR A 167 26.24 6.85 -20.76
N SER A 168 25.36 7.22 -21.70
CA SER A 168 24.06 6.55 -21.88
C SER A 168 24.17 5.06 -22.22
N LYS A 169 25.30 4.58 -22.74
CA LYS A 169 25.53 3.15 -23.04
C LYS A 169 25.72 2.30 -21.78
N GLN A 170 26.03 2.93 -20.65
CA GLN A 170 26.22 2.28 -19.35
C GLN A 170 25.04 2.52 -18.39
N LEU A 171 23.99 3.23 -18.84
CA LEU A 171 22.84 3.55 -18.00
C LEU A 171 21.75 2.47 -18.09
N TRP A 172 21.58 1.71 -17.02
CA TRP A 172 20.62 0.61 -16.95
C TRP A 172 19.45 0.97 -16.06
N LYS A 173 18.25 1.02 -16.65
CA LYS A 173 17.00 1.28 -15.96
C LYS A 173 16.39 -0.03 -15.44
N PHE A 174 16.10 -0.07 -14.15
CA PHE A 174 15.38 -1.17 -13.50
C PHE A 174 13.87 -0.91 -13.55
N ILE A 175 13.16 -1.77 -14.28
CA ILE A 175 11.71 -1.71 -14.49
C ILE A 175 11.10 -2.88 -13.74
N ARG A 176 10.30 -2.60 -12.72
CA ARG A 176 9.57 -3.65 -12.00
C ARG A 176 8.44 -4.20 -12.88
N VAL A 177 8.24 -5.51 -12.84
CA VAL A 177 7.37 -6.22 -13.80
C VAL A 177 6.18 -6.96 -13.20
N PHE A 178 5.95 -6.83 -11.89
CA PHE A 178 4.83 -7.47 -11.20
C PHE A 178 3.92 -6.41 -10.57
N ASP A 179 2.65 -6.74 -10.52
CA ASP A 179 1.65 -5.96 -9.80
C ASP A 179 1.75 -6.22 -8.30
N TYR A 180 1.51 -5.20 -7.51
CA TYR A 180 1.43 -5.30 -6.06
C TYR A 180 0.13 -4.68 -5.57
N LYS A 181 -0.32 -5.12 -4.39
CA LYS A 181 -1.52 -4.57 -3.75
C LYS A 181 -1.16 -4.07 -2.37
N LEU A 182 -1.40 -2.77 -2.16
CA LEU A 182 -1.23 -2.08 -0.88
C LEU A 182 -2.53 -2.21 -0.09
N ASN A 183 -2.45 -2.77 1.11
CA ASN A 183 -3.60 -2.86 2.01
C ASN A 183 -3.30 -2.10 3.29
N ALA A 184 -4.32 -1.46 3.85
CA ALA A 184 -4.19 -0.69 5.07
C ALA A 184 -5.24 -1.03 6.12
N VAL A 185 -4.80 -0.99 7.39
CA VAL A 185 -5.68 -0.99 8.56
C VAL A 185 -5.46 0.31 9.30
N ILE A 186 -6.49 1.14 9.38
CA ILE A 186 -6.47 2.41 10.09
C ILE A 186 -7.10 2.22 11.47
N SER A 187 -6.41 2.65 12.50
CA SER A 187 -6.77 2.46 13.90
C SER A 187 -6.23 3.59 14.78
N ASN A 188 -6.53 3.53 16.09
CA ASN A 188 -6.04 4.49 17.08
C ASN A 188 -6.36 5.94 16.69
N PHE A 189 -7.63 6.22 16.45
CA PHE A 189 -8.11 7.55 16.12
C PHE A 189 -8.08 8.44 17.37
N ASP A 190 -7.40 9.57 17.24
CA ASP A 190 -7.41 10.67 18.19
C ASP A 190 -8.21 11.83 17.59
N TYR A 191 -9.41 12.02 18.11
CA TYR A 191 -10.36 13.02 17.61
C TYR A 191 -10.16 14.35 18.33
N LYS A 192 -9.90 15.41 17.56
CA LYS A 192 -9.74 16.77 18.08
C LYS A 192 -11.11 17.43 18.21
N LEU A 193 -11.83 17.06 19.26
CA LEU A 193 -13.10 17.67 19.62
C LEU A 193 -12.86 19.11 20.08
N SER A 194 -13.19 20.08 19.23
CA SER A 194 -13.20 21.49 19.60
C SER A 194 -14.32 21.74 20.62
N SER A 195 -13.96 22.25 21.80
CA SER A 195 -14.91 22.76 22.81
C SER A 195 -15.78 23.92 22.29
N ASP A 196 -15.33 24.59 21.23
CA ASP A 196 -15.78 25.94 20.86
C ASP A 196 -16.87 25.96 19.79
N LYS A 197 -17.21 24.80 19.20
CA LYS A 197 -18.33 24.67 18.27
C LYS A 197 -19.30 23.60 18.76
N LYS A 198 -20.03 23.88 19.84
CA LYS A 198 -21.27 23.15 20.15
C LYS A 198 -22.28 23.40 19.03
N LYS A 199 -22.20 22.62 17.94
CA LYS A 199 -23.29 22.56 16.97
C LYS A 199 -24.52 22.10 17.73
N GLN A 200 -25.55 22.94 17.79
CA GLN A 200 -26.77 22.55 18.47
C GLN A 200 -27.49 21.49 17.63
N PRO A 201 -27.99 20.43 18.28
CA PRO A 201 -28.75 19.41 17.58
C PRO A 201 -30.04 20.00 17.01
N LYS A 202 -30.37 19.60 15.77
CA LYS A 202 -31.65 19.94 15.15
C LYS A 202 -32.70 18.97 15.64
N LYS A 203 -33.70 19.48 16.34
CA LYS A 203 -34.89 18.72 16.69
C LYS A 203 -35.74 18.50 15.45
N LYS A 204 -36.07 17.25 15.14
CA LYS A 204 -36.96 16.87 14.04
C LYS A 204 -38.14 16.06 14.57
N THR A 205 -39.32 16.32 14.00
CA THR A 205 -40.53 15.56 14.33
C THR A 205 -40.61 14.34 13.42
N ILE A 206 -40.85 13.20 14.06
CA ILE A 206 -41.01 11.88 13.45
C ILE A 206 -42.47 11.73 13.04
N CYS A 207 -43.35 11.72 14.04
CA CYS A 207 -44.78 11.55 13.87
C CYS A 207 -45.53 12.18 15.04
N GLU A 208 -46.77 12.56 14.78
CA GLU A 208 -47.72 13.05 15.77
C GLU A 208 -48.94 12.13 15.77
N LYS A 209 -49.38 11.71 16.96
CA LYS A 209 -50.61 10.95 17.14
C LYS A 209 -51.42 11.56 18.27
N ILE A 210 -52.70 11.72 18.04
CA ILE A 210 -53.66 12.09 19.07
C ILE A 210 -54.30 10.81 19.56
N ILE A 211 -54.33 10.62 20.88
CA ILE A 211 -54.96 9.47 21.51
C ILE A 211 -55.94 10.01 22.54
N ASP A 212 -57.17 9.56 22.45
CA ASP A 212 -58.24 10.03 23.31
C ASP A 212 -58.87 8.86 24.09
N ASN A 213 -59.31 9.18 25.31
CA ASN A 213 -60.07 8.30 26.17
C ASN A 213 -61.35 9.02 26.62
N LEU A 214 -62.05 9.62 25.65
CA LEU A 214 -63.21 10.48 25.93
C LEU A 214 -64.45 9.67 26.33
N THR A 215 -64.56 8.44 25.86
CA THR A 215 -65.76 7.59 26.02
C THR A 215 -65.65 6.59 27.15
N SER A 216 -64.44 6.23 27.61
CA SER A 216 -64.27 5.27 28.69
C SER A 216 -64.35 5.92 30.07
N SER A 217 -64.96 5.20 31.01
CA SER A 217 -64.93 5.51 32.44
C SER A 217 -63.71 4.92 33.16
N THR A 218 -62.90 4.10 32.47
CA THR A 218 -61.72 3.44 33.04
C THR A 218 -60.42 3.94 32.40
N LYS A 219 -59.29 3.72 33.09
CA LYS A 219 -57.96 3.97 32.52
C LYS A 219 -57.75 3.12 31.27
N LEU A 220 -57.09 3.69 30.27
CA LEU A 220 -56.71 3.01 29.03
C LEU A 220 -55.19 3.02 28.91
N THR A 221 -54.58 1.86 28.68
CA THR A 221 -53.15 1.76 28.35
C THR A 221 -53.02 1.51 26.85
N VAL A 222 -52.33 2.40 26.15
CA VAL A 222 -52.10 2.28 24.71
C VAL A 222 -50.61 2.10 24.46
N ALA A 223 -50.25 0.97 23.85
CA ALA A 223 -48.92 0.72 23.33
C ALA A 223 -48.87 1.12 21.85
N PHE A 224 -47.81 1.80 21.43
CA PHE A 224 -47.54 2.05 20.02
C PHE A 224 -46.08 1.74 19.73
N THR A 225 -45.91 0.90 18.71
CA THR A 225 -44.63 0.64 18.09
C THR A 225 -44.48 1.57 16.90
N PHE A 226 -43.35 2.26 16.83
CA PHE A 226 -42.97 3.06 15.70
C PHE A 226 -41.65 2.57 15.14
N GLN A 227 -41.61 2.36 13.83
CA GLN A 227 -40.45 1.91 13.10
C GLN A 227 -40.20 2.89 11.96
N GLU A 228 -39.07 3.61 12.02
CA GLU A 228 -38.62 4.48 10.95
C GLU A 228 -37.13 4.29 10.72
N GLU A 229 -36.78 4.30 9.45
CA GLU A 229 -35.42 4.14 9.00
C GLU A 229 -34.72 5.51 9.01
N LEU A 230 -34.19 5.89 10.17
CA LEU A 230 -33.39 7.10 10.31
C LEU A 230 -31.94 6.82 9.87
N THR A 231 -31.59 7.32 8.68
CA THR A 231 -30.26 7.11 8.11
C THR A 231 -29.22 8.04 8.75
N SER A 232 -28.24 7.46 9.45
CA SER A 232 -26.99 8.15 9.75
C SER A 232 -26.04 8.04 8.56
N LYS A 233 -25.24 9.06 8.28
CA LYS A 233 -24.25 9.06 7.20
C LYS A 233 -22.90 9.44 7.79
N PHE A 234 -21.89 8.64 7.48
CA PHE A 234 -20.54 8.81 7.97
C PHE A 234 -19.57 8.71 6.80
N ASN A 235 -18.58 9.59 6.79
CA ASN A 235 -17.53 9.61 5.80
C ASN A 235 -16.20 10.03 6.45
N PHE A 236 -15.10 9.52 5.91
CA PHE A 236 -13.76 9.86 6.36
C PHE A 236 -12.99 10.42 5.17
N SER A 237 -12.49 11.64 5.31
CA SER A 237 -11.55 12.23 4.35
C SER A 237 -10.16 12.22 4.95
N PHE A 238 -9.17 11.78 4.20
CA PHE A 238 -7.77 11.78 4.60
C PHE A 238 -7.01 12.91 3.90
N ASN A 239 -6.12 13.56 4.63
CA ASN A 239 -5.26 14.62 4.08
C ASN A 239 -4.14 14.01 3.22
N GLU A 240 -3.64 12.85 3.63
CA GLU A 240 -2.74 12.03 2.84
C GLU A 240 -3.54 11.27 1.78
N SER A 241 -3.09 11.30 0.52
CA SER A 241 -3.70 10.48 -0.52
C SER A 241 -3.52 9.00 -0.18
N LEU A 242 -4.63 8.27 -0.16
CA LEU A 242 -4.71 6.82 0.04
C LEU A 242 -5.34 6.12 -1.18
N GLU A 243 -5.49 6.82 -2.31
CA GLU A 243 -6.19 6.31 -3.50
C GLU A 243 -5.52 5.09 -4.14
N PHE A 244 -4.21 4.92 -3.90
CA PHE A 244 -3.42 3.79 -4.37
C PHE A 244 -3.56 2.53 -3.50
N ILE A 245 -4.30 2.61 -2.39
CA ILE A 245 -4.53 1.47 -1.47
C ILE A 245 -5.71 0.66 -1.99
N SER A 246 -5.47 -0.62 -2.28
CA SER A 246 -6.50 -1.52 -2.81
C SER A 246 -7.58 -1.83 -1.78
N GLU A 247 -7.20 -2.07 -0.53
CA GLU A 247 -8.15 -2.38 0.53
C GLU A 247 -7.81 -1.55 1.77
N THR A 248 -8.80 -0.80 2.25
CA THR A 248 -8.70 -0.06 3.51
C THR A 248 -9.69 -0.63 4.52
N LYS A 249 -9.18 -0.98 5.68
CA LYS A 249 -9.97 -1.38 6.84
C LYS A 249 -9.94 -0.28 7.89
N LEU A 250 -11.11 0.18 8.27
CA LEU A 250 -11.26 1.15 9.35
C LEU A 250 -11.64 0.42 10.65
N ASN A 251 -10.86 0.64 11.72
CA ASN A 251 -11.18 0.21 13.08
C ASN A 251 -11.21 1.46 13.99
N THR A 252 -12.39 2.01 14.25
CA THR A 252 -12.53 3.20 15.08
C THR A 252 -13.78 3.17 15.93
N VAL A 253 -13.70 3.89 17.06
CA VAL A 253 -14.81 4.31 17.91
C VAL A 253 -14.83 5.83 17.87
N ILE A 254 -15.97 6.41 17.48
CA ILE A 254 -16.12 7.87 17.42
C ILE A 254 -16.66 8.35 18.77
N PRO A 255 -15.86 9.02 19.61
CA PRO A 255 -16.35 9.57 20.85
C PRO A 255 -17.14 10.83 20.53
N PHE A 256 -18.40 10.84 20.93
CA PHE A 256 -19.18 12.06 20.98
C PHE A 256 -19.34 12.40 22.46
N THR A 257 -18.70 13.47 22.90
CA THR A 257 -18.55 13.86 24.32
C THR A 257 -19.85 14.06 25.09
N ASP A 258 -21.01 14.03 24.42
CA ASP A 258 -22.34 14.12 25.03
C ASP A 258 -23.27 12.93 24.63
N ILE A 259 -22.75 11.81 24.09
CA ILE A 259 -23.55 10.65 23.63
C ILE A 259 -23.04 9.33 24.22
N GLU A 260 -23.94 8.55 24.81
CA GLU A 260 -23.73 7.17 25.27
C GLU A 260 -23.66 6.14 24.10
N LYS A 261 -23.22 6.51 22.90
CA LYS A 261 -23.23 5.61 21.73
C LYS A 261 -21.86 5.53 21.06
N GLU A 262 -21.21 4.39 21.27
CA GLU A 262 -20.00 4.00 20.56
C GLU A 262 -20.37 3.36 19.22
N PHE A 263 -19.80 3.86 18.13
CA PHE A 263 -19.89 3.19 16.84
C PHE A 263 -18.60 2.44 16.56
N ASN A 264 -18.65 1.11 16.62
CA ASN A 264 -17.55 0.24 16.22
C ASN A 264 -17.60 0.00 14.72
N PHE A 265 -16.78 0.70 13.95
CA PHE A 265 -16.65 0.43 12.52
C PHE A 265 -15.59 -0.66 12.32
N ARG A 266 -15.98 -1.75 11.66
CA ARG A 266 -15.07 -2.73 11.06
C ARG A 266 -15.51 -2.94 9.62
N HIS A 267 -15.12 -2.02 8.75
CA HIS A 267 -15.53 -2.03 7.35
C HIS A 267 -14.31 -2.10 6.44
N ASN A 268 -14.38 -2.98 5.45
CA ASN A 268 -13.39 -3.09 4.38
C ASN A 268 -13.97 -2.40 3.15
N PHE A 269 -13.23 -1.46 2.57
CA PHE A 269 -13.64 -0.83 1.31
C PHE A 269 -12.46 -0.69 0.36
N GLU A 270 -12.78 -0.76 -0.93
CA GLU A 270 -11.92 -0.23 -2.00
C GLU A 270 -12.16 1.29 -2.07
N ALA A 271 -11.10 2.06 -2.30
CA ALA A 271 -11.04 3.52 -2.14
C ALA A 271 -12.36 4.32 -2.29
N ASN A 272 -12.67 5.14 -1.27
CA ASN A 272 -13.52 6.33 -1.32
C ASN A 272 -15.04 6.19 -1.59
N LYS A 273 -15.78 5.46 -0.74
CA LYS A 273 -17.19 5.79 -0.43
C LYS A 273 -17.67 5.03 0.81
N LEU A 274 -18.14 5.76 1.81
CA LEU A 274 -18.83 5.17 2.96
C LEU A 274 -20.24 5.75 3.07
N THR A 275 -21.24 4.87 3.18
CA THR A 275 -22.58 5.20 3.66
C THR A 275 -23.08 3.97 4.41
N THR A 276 -23.42 4.12 5.69
CA THR A 276 -23.94 3.02 6.52
C THR A 276 -25.28 3.45 7.09
N THR A 277 -26.36 2.78 6.71
CA THR A 277 -27.71 3.06 7.20
C THR A 277 -28.00 2.25 8.46
N GLU A 278 -28.47 2.91 9.53
CA GLU A 278 -29.01 2.23 10.71
C GLU A 278 -30.54 2.32 10.72
N LYS A 279 -31.21 1.26 11.17
CA LYS A 279 -32.66 1.23 11.40
C LYS A 279 -32.95 1.43 12.88
N PHE A 280 -33.90 2.30 13.19
CA PHE A 280 -34.35 2.52 14.57
C PHE A 280 -35.78 2.01 14.74
N THR A 281 -36.05 1.39 15.88
CA THR A 281 -37.39 0.92 16.26
C THR A 281 -37.61 1.25 17.73
N THR A 282 -38.68 1.98 18.03
CA THR A 282 -39.01 2.40 19.39
C THR A 282 -40.44 1.97 19.69
N THR A 283 -40.66 1.36 20.87
CA THR A 283 -41.98 1.00 21.37
C THR A 283 -42.21 1.71 22.68
N ASN A 284 -43.27 2.52 22.76
CA ASN A 284 -43.62 3.25 23.97
C ASN A 284 -45.07 2.91 24.37
N THR A 285 -45.35 3.11 25.66
CA THR A 285 -46.67 2.88 26.28
C THR A 285 -47.11 4.16 26.98
N VAL A 286 -48.39 4.50 26.83
CA VAL A 286 -49.00 5.68 27.48
C VAL A 286 -50.25 5.24 28.22
N GLU A 287 -50.38 5.65 29.48
CA GLU A 287 -51.60 5.51 30.26
C GLU A 287 -52.46 6.77 30.15
N LEU A 288 -53.74 6.59 29.83
CA LEU A 288 -54.73 7.66 29.70
C LEU A 288 -55.78 7.54 30.79
N THR A 289 -55.99 8.65 31.50
CA THR A 289 -57.09 8.76 32.48
C THR A 289 -58.45 8.88 31.78
N PRO A 290 -59.57 8.55 32.44
CA PRO A 290 -60.91 8.76 31.87
C PRO A 290 -61.13 10.21 31.46
N LYS A 291 -61.82 10.44 30.34
CA LYS A 291 -62.14 11.78 29.80
C LYS A 291 -60.93 12.65 29.50
N SER A 292 -59.80 12.04 29.15
CA SER A 292 -58.58 12.77 28.78
C SER A 292 -58.20 12.53 27.33
N CYS A 293 -57.39 13.44 26.79
CA CYS A 293 -56.79 13.31 25.47
C CYS A 293 -55.34 13.77 25.53
N VAL A 294 -54.46 12.99 24.92
CA VAL A 294 -53.02 13.26 24.88
C VAL A 294 -52.56 13.29 23.44
N LYS A 295 -51.86 14.35 23.08
CA LYS A 295 -51.04 14.41 21.88
C LYS A 295 -49.67 13.82 22.19
N SER A 296 -49.34 12.75 21.48
CA SER A 296 -48.03 12.14 21.47
C SER A 296 -47.26 12.61 20.24
N THR A 297 -46.16 13.35 20.46
CA THR A 297 -45.22 13.70 19.40
C THR A 297 -43.88 13.01 19.63
N ASN A 298 -43.46 12.20 18.65
CA ASN A 298 -42.13 11.61 18.65
C ASN A 298 -41.15 12.54 17.96
N HIS A 299 -39.99 12.71 18.58
CA HIS A 299 -38.91 13.56 18.10
C HIS A 299 -37.60 12.77 18.04
N TYR A 300 -36.69 13.25 17.21
CA TYR A 300 -35.29 12.92 17.34
C TYR A 300 -34.43 14.19 17.29
N ASP A 301 -33.33 14.13 18.03
CA ASP A 301 -32.27 15.12 17.93
C ASP A 301 -31.28 14.64 16.87
N PHE A 302 -31.01 15.48 15.88
CA PHE A 302 -30.15 15.16 14.75
C PHE A 302 -28.95 16.10 14.67
N MET A 303 -27.76 15.52 14.56
CA MET A 303 -26.55 16.26 14.26
C MET A 303 -26.31 16.23 12.76
N GLU A 304 -26.11 17.40 12.17
CA GLU A 304 -25.93 17.54 10.73
C GLU A 304 -24.57 18.16 10.41
N ASN A 305 -23.89 17.58 9.41
CA ASN A 305 -22.61 18.06 8.90
C ASN A 305 -21.54 18.22 9.99
N VAL A 306 -21.46 17.28 10.93
CA VAL A 306 -20.41 17.26 11.95
C VAL A 306 -19.08 16.99 11.28
N GLU A 307 -18.10 17.86 11.55
CA GLU A 307 -16.74 17.73 11.06
C GLU A 307 -15.80 17.66 12.26
N ILE A 308 -15.08 16.56 12.39
CA ILE A 308 -14.15 16.34 13.49
C ILE A 308 -12.79 15.99 12.90
N PRO A 309 -11.79 16.88 13.01
CA PRO A 309 -10.42 16.55 12.65
C PRO A 309 -9.90 15.40 13.52
N PHE A 310 -9.16 14.49 12.92
CA PHE A 310 -8.53 13.40 13.64
C PHE A 310 -7.08 13.20 13.21
N GLU A 311 -6.30 12.63 14.12
CA GLU A 311 -5.06 11.94 13.82
C GLU A 311 -5.30 10.43 13.99
N ALA A 312 -4.74 9.59 13.14
CA ALA A 312 -4.88 8.14 13.25
C ALA A 312 -3.57 7.45 12.89
N THR A 313 -3.46 6.18 13.30
CA THR A 313 -2.37 5.31 12.92
C THR A 313 -2.82 4.38 11.79
N ILE A 314 -2.03 4.30 10.72
CA ILE A 314 -2.25 3.40 9.61
C ILE A 314 -1.16 2.32 9.58
N GLU A 315 -1.57 1.06 9.60
CA GLU A 315 -0.73 -0.09 9.33
C GLU A 315 -0.86 -0.45 7.86
N ILE A 316 0.24 -0.39 7.11
CA ILE A 316 0.26 -0.63 5.66
C ILE A 316 1.06 -1.91 5.39
N THR A 317 0.48 -2.79 4.61
CA THR A 317 1.09 -4.04 4.14
C THR A 317 1.05 -4.10 2.62
N VAL A 318 1.93 -4.91 2.04
CA VAL A 318 1.92 -5.16 0.60
C VAL A 318 1.94 -6.65 0.34
N ILE A 319 1.15 -7.06 -0.65
CA ILE A 319 1.29 -8.37 -1.30
C ILE A 319 1.83 -8.21 -2.72
N GLY A 320 2.69 -9.13 -3.14
CA GLY A 320 3.28 -9.16 -4.47
C GLY A 320 4.17 -10.38 -4.70
N ASP A 321 4.95 -10.37 -5.76
CA ASP A 321 5.78 -11.50 -6.15
C ASP A 321 7.16 -11.46 -5.46
N ARG A 322 7.63 -12.61 -4.96
CA ARG A 322 8.94 -12.77 -4.31
C ARG A 322 9.74 -13.91 -4.89
N LEU A 323 11.07 -13.76 -4.84
CA LEU A 323 12.00 -14.82 -5.21
C LEU A 323 12.34 -15.73 -4.02
N LYS A 324 12.29 -17.05 -4.24
CA LYS A 324 12.88 -18.06 -3.37
C LYS A 324 14.35 -18.32 -3.70
N LYS A 325 15.11 -18.81 -2.72
CA LYS A 325 16.50 -19.26 -2.85
C LYS A 325 16.67 -20.38 -3.89
N ASP A 326 15.63 -21.19 -4.12
CA ASP A 326 15.61 -22.22 -5.18
C ASP A 326 15.35 -21.65 -6.58
N GLY A 327 15.19 -20.33 -6.71
CA GLY A 327 14.96 -19.64 -7.97
C GLY A 327 13.49 -19.50 -8.38
N LYS A 328 12.55 -20.08 -7.63
CA LYS A 328 11.11 -19.99 -7.96
C LYS A 328 10.51 -18.66 -7.50
N ILE A 329 9.53 -18.20 -8.27
CA ILE A 329 8.73 -17.01 -7.91
C ILE A 329 7.50 -17.46 -7.11
N VAL A 330 7.33 -16.92 -5.92
CA VAL A 330 6.12 -17.05 -5.11
C VAL A 330 5.25 -15.83 -5.38
N LYS A 331 4.05 -16.06 -5.92
CA LYS A 331 3.13 -14.98 -6.26
C LYS A 331 2.28 -14.54 -5.07
N ASN A 332 1.85 -13.28 -5.08
CA ASN A 332 0.87 -12.73 -4.13
C ASN A 332 1.18 -12.98 -2.64
N THR A 333 2.46 -12.90 -2.25
CA THR A 333 2.90 -13.11 -0.88
C THR A 333 3.21 -11.78 -0.19
N LYS A 334 3.19 -11.76 1.15
CA LYS A 334 3.51 -10.56 1.93
C LYS A 334 4.97 -10.14 1.70
N LEU A 335 5.16 -8.86 1.39
CA LEU A 335 6.47 -8.28 1.15
C LEU A 335 7.04 -7.66 2.44
N ASP A 336 8.37 -7.57 2.51
CA ASP A 336 9.02 -7.02 3.70
C ASP A 336 8.84 -5.48 3.76
N ALA A 337 9.04 -4.89 4.95
CA ALA A 337 8.75 -3.49 5.20
C ALA A 337 9.51 -2.52 4.27
N ASP A 338 10.71 -2.88 3.79
CA ASP A 338 11.44 -2.04 2.81
C ASP A 338 10.76 -2.02 1.43
N ALA A 339 10.11 -3.12 1.03
CA ALA A 339 9.27 -3.13 -0.15
C ALA A 339 8.06 -2.21 0.05
N VAL A 340 7.39 -2.30 1.21
CA VAL A 340 6.27 -1.40 1.56
C VAL A 340 6.71 0.06 1.46
N LYS A 341 7.86 0.43 2.04
CA LYS A 341 8.42 1.80 1.95
C LYS A 341 8.66 2.23 0.50
N LEU A 342 9.24 1.36 -0.33
CA LEU A 342 9.49 1.66 -1.75
C LEU A 342 8.17 1.99 -2.46
N PHE A 343 7.15 1.16 -2.31
CA PHE A 343 5.85 1.38 -2.96
C PHE A 343 5.12 2.61 -2.44
N LEU A 344 5.23 2.92 -1.15
CA LEU A 344 4.69 4.15 -0.59
C LEU A 344 5.35 5.40 -1.21
N ARG A 345 6.67 5.38 -1.40
CA ARG A 345 7.38 6.49 -2.07
C ARG A 345 6.93 6.67 -3.52
N GLU A 346 6.81 5.57 -4.26
CA GLU A 346 6.39 5.60 -5.67
C GLU A 346 4.98 6.14 -5.86
N ASN A 347 4.08 5.89 -4.90
CA ASN A 347 2.74 6.45 -4.89
C ASN A 347 2.67 7.82 -4.21
N ASN A 348 3.81 8.46 -3.92
CA ASN A 348 3.90 9.78 -3.28
C ASN A 348 3.15 9.87 -1.94
N PHE A 349 3.12 8.79 -1.16
CA PHE A 349 2.52 8.80 0.16
C PHE A 349 3.20 9.84 1.06
N ARG A 350 2.40 10.71 1.68
CA ARG A 350 2.89 11.85 2.48
C ARG A 350 2.78 11.64 3.99
N GLY A 351 2.24 10.50 4.44
CA GLY A 351 2.11 10.21 5.86
C GLY A 351 3.47 10.01 6.53
N LYS A 352 3.54 10.32 7.82
CA LYS A 352 4.78 10.20 8.60
C LYS A 352 4.97 8.76 9.06
N ILE A 353 5.98 8.08 8.52
CA ILE A 353 6.37 6.73 8.97
C ILE A 353 6.92 6.81 10.41
N ILE A 354 6.34 6.00 11.30
CA ILE A 354 6.70 5.93 12.73
C ILE A 354 7.54 4.69 13.01
N ARG A 355 7.17 3.56 12.41
CA ARG A 355 7.83 2.27 12.60
C ARG A 355 7.75 1.46 11.31
N SER A 356 8.73 0.60 11.09
CA SER A 356 8.73 -0.37 10.01
C SER A 356 9.36 -1.66 10.52
N GLU A 357 8.64 -2.78 10.46
CA GLU A 357 9.13 -4.04 10.98
C GLU A 357 8.47 -5.21 10.27
N GLY A 358 9.23 -6.29 10.06
CA GLY A 358 8.74 -7.47 9.36
C GLY A 358 8.20 -7.12 7.97
N ASN A 359 6.88 -7.21 7.82
CA ASN A 359 6.14 -7.07 6.57
C ASN A 359 5.16 -5.89 6.55
N TYR A 360 5.30 -4.93 7.46
CA TYR A 360 4.43 -3.78 7.52
C TYR A 360 5.15 -2.47 7.84
N VAL A 361 4.49 -1.37 7.48
CA VAL A 361 4.88 0.00 7.84
C VAL A 361 3.75 0.62 8.65
N LEU A 362 4.10 1.21 9.78
CA LEU A 362 3.18 1.99 10.61
C LEU A 362 3.43 3.47 10.36
N ALA A 363 2.40 4.21 9.99
CA ALA A 363 2.46 5.64 9.75
C ALA A 363 1.35 6.40 10.48
N LYS A 364 1.57 7.71 10.67
CA LYS A 364 0.55 8.67 11.11
C LYS A 364 -0.11 9.29 9.88
N VAL A 365 -1.43 9.36 9.93
CA VAL A 365 -2.28 10.03 8.94
C VAL A 365 -3.25 10.97 9.65
N HIS A 366 -3.70 11.97 8.92
CA HIS A 366 -4.62 12.98 9.40
C HIS A 366 -5.85 13.00 8.50
N GLY A 367 -6.96 13.42 9.07
CA GLY A 367 -8.17 13.55 8.30
C GLY A 367 -9.26 14.30 9.01
N ILE A 368 -10.42 14.28 8.38
CA ILE A 368 -11.65 14.85 8.90
C ILE A 368 -12.71 13.78 8.81
N PHE A 369 -13.33 13.47 9.94
CA PHE A 369 -14.56 12.71 9.99
C PHE A 369 -15.72 13.64 9.65
N HIS A 370 -16.57 13.21 8.74
CA HIS A 370 -17.81 13.87 8.34
C HIS A 370 -18.98 12.99 8.75
N GLY A 371 -19.86 13.50 9.60
CA GLY A 371 -20.97 12.74 10.15
C GLY A 371 -22.29 13.51 10.11
N SER A 372 -23.38 12.81 9.84
CA SER A 372 -24.72 13.27 10.17
C SER A 372 -25.47 12.10 10.79
N TYR A 373 -25.96 12.26 12.02
CA TYR A 373 -26.43 11.12 12.80
C TYR A 373 -27.52 11.50 13.80
N VAL A 374 -28.28 10.49 14.19
CA VAL A 374 -29.32 10.60 15.22
C VAL A 374 -28.66 10.46 16.60
N LEU A 375 -28.92 11.44 17.47
CA LEU A 375 -28.43 11.44 18.85
C LEU A 375 -29.30 10.56 19.75
N ARG A 376 -30.59 10.86 19.76
CA ARG A 376 -31.60 10.20 20.59
C ARG A 376 -32.97 10.39 19.97
N THR A 377 -33.85 9.45 20.26
CA THR A 377 -35.28 9.57 20.03
C THR A 377 -35.97 9.77 21.37
N TYR A 378 -36.95 10.65 21.43
CA TYR A 378 -37.74 10.86 22.64
C TYR A 378 -39.16 11.24 22.27
N GLN A 379 -40.06 11.03 23.23
CA GLN A 379 -41.46 11.32 23.08
C GLN A 379 -41.84 12.50 23.96
N LYS A 380 -42.65 13.40 23.41
CA LYS A 380 -43.34 14.45 24.16
C LYS A 380 -44.82 14.09 24.22
N LEU A 381 -45.36 14.07 25.44
CA LEU A 381 -46.80 13.96 25.69
C LEU A 381 -47.32 15.34 26.07
N GLU A 382 -48.40 15.76 25.45
CA GLU A 382 -49.09 17.01 25.74
C GLU A 382 -50.56 16.71 25.97
N ASP A 383 -51.09 17.09 27.13
CA ASP A 383 -52.53 17.06 27.35
C ASP A 383 -53.18 18.08 26.43
N ILE A 384 -54.15 17.62 25.64
CA ILE A 384 -54.92 18.51 24.77
C ILE A 384 -56.37 18.55 25.25
N LYS A 385 -56.92 19.76 25.29
CA LYS A 385 -58.37 19.95 25.42
C LYS A 385 -58.94 19.90 24.01
N LEU A 386 -59.71 18.85 23.74
CA LEU A 386 -60.53 18.74 22.53
C LEU A 386 -61.85 19.50 22.72
#